data_AF-A0A7X5QVW3-F1
#
_entry.id   AF-A0A7X5QVW3-F1
#
_cell.length_a   1.000
_cell.length_b   1.000
_cell.length_c   1.000
_cell.angle_alpha   90.00
_cell.angle_beta   90.00
_cell.angle_gamma   90.00
#
_symmetry.space_group_name_H-M   'P 1'
#
loop_
_entity.id
_entity.type
_entity.pdbx_description
1 polymer ?
#
loop_
_entity_poly.entity_id
_entity_poly.type
_entity_poly.pdbx_seq_one_letter_code
_entity_poly.pdbx_strand_id
1 'polypeptide(L)'
;MSYEYNAESQRMDFPNPSYVENWFLMATTIVLIAGGISLLVVSRGAMSHGHGMQSMLPLLLGVGLLVTGLRYGRRLLMQLRFFFGRGLPVGLAPELTGDANGRSVQADELKEMLRQNAITYPEPIGPLNGLLYAWIRDLIFAPRPVQYIAQRQFQTGIVIIVTLLSFLVAWLGFSDRQAAAWMGLFYFIFSVVLLLLPIETGATGRANVGMRGLVTLVLVAVFAPVLLPLVSHSLPDIGWLSLEVQTLFLLLASLGSVGLYFRALMNQMTGAPNTNMAREQTSLSMNCHPKQLMDELDRTLQDEWVERIPNRRYVRVLPVVSGGAGAFSAELVEETQPMPAVEQRRLNVATAFALARFRWIAWLDVAGVALIALATLWLVIFGVRLDPTIIEPRLFSLMTLGLAMLTLGSYCLNAGRVLWQRFDFTSRIVWIEMQGNYQAARMDFGNTFTDRVKTEKQIINIETMTLRVWAAELDTVIFGKGATRIVTGLRGTPDFARRMTGHLTDFAGEQSVFVAPTSQADLQKSAVLGALNRTGGAAPETSPAAVAFAAAANVCPSCSTSIDRSDRFCGGCGTALQPA
;
A
#
# COMPACT_ATOMS: atom_id res chain seq x y z
N MET A 1 7.33 13.20 -11.45
CA MET A 1 8.76 12.95 -11.71
C MET A 1 9.09 11.54 -11.24
N SER A 2 9.32 10.58 -12.14
CA SER A 2 9.80 9.22 -11.79
C SER A 2 11.27 9.14 -12.19
N TYR A 3 12.16 9.08 -11.21
CA TYR A 3 13.58 8.84 -11.41
C TYR A 3 13.90 7.45 -10.87
N GLU A 4 14.57 6.62 -11.66
CA GLU A 4 15.19 5.38 -11.20
C GLU A 4 16.19 5.71 -10.08
N TYR A 5 16.10 5.05 -8.93
CA TYR A 5 17.05 5.23 -7.83
C TYR A 5 18.39 4.55 -8.10
N ASN A 6 18.37 3.47 -8.89
CA ASN A 6 19.55 2.72 -9.28
C ASN A 6 19.33 2.14 -10.67
N ALA A 7 20.17 2.51 -11.65
CA ALA A 7 20.14 1.94 -12.99
C ALA A 7 20.74 0.52 -13.04
N GLU A 8 21.47 0.12 -12.00
CA GLU A 8 22.20 -1.16 -11.95
C GLU A 8 21.33 -2.33 -11.43
N SER A 9 20.21 -2.05 -10.75
CA SER A 9 19.36 -3.09 -10.13
C SER A 9 17.89 -3.02 -10.54
N GLN A 10 17.42 -4.10 -11.17
CA GLN A 10 16.00 -4.27 -11.57
C GLN A 10 15.12 -4.81 -10.44
N ARG A 11 15.62 -4.90 -9.20
CA ARG A 11 14.82 -5.42 -8.06
C ARG A 11 13.62 -4.53 -7.72
N MET A 12 13.71 -3.24 -8.07
CA MET A 12 12.63 -2.27 -7.98
C MET A 12 11.78 -2.16 -9.26
N ASP A 13 12.07 -2.97 -10.29
CA ASP A 13 11.19 -3.14 -11.44
C ASP A 13 10.14 -4.19 -11.11
N PHE A 14 9.00 -3.71 -10.60
CA PHE A 14 7.93 -4.57 -10.14
C PHE A 14 7.28 -5.30 -11.31
N PRO A 15 7.19 -6.65 -11.28
CA PRO A 15 6.35 -7.35 -12.23
C PRO A 15 4.90 -6.96 -11.98
N ASN A 16 4.25 -6.45 -13.02
CA ASN A 16 2.84 -6.07 -12.97
C ASN A 16 1.96 -7.27 -12.51
N PRO A 17 1.30 -7.23 -11.35
CA PRO A 17 0.51 -8.36 -10.85
C PRO A 17 -0.81 -8.51 -11.60
N SER A 18 -1.29 -7.43 -12.21
CA SER A 18 -2.40 -7.47 -13.15
C SER A 18 -1.97 -8.01 -14.52
N TYR A 19 -0.75 -8.53 -14.71
CA TYR A 19 -0.32 -9.04 -16.02
C TYR A 19 -1.23 -10.19 -16.53
N VAL A 20 -1.63 -11.10 -15.64
CA VAL A 20 -2.55 -12.20 -16.00
C VAL A 20 -3.97 -11.67 -16.21
N GLU A 21 -4.45 -10.82 -15.31
CA GLU A 21 -5.73 -10.10 -15.44
C GLU A 21 -5.84 -9.35 -16.78
N ASN A 22 -4.75 -8.71 -17.22
CA ASN A 22 -4.67 -7.92 -18.45
C ASN A 22 -4.94 -8.75 -19.70
N TRP A 23 -4.55 -10.03 -19.72
CA TRP A 23 -4.89 -10.93 -20.83
C TRP A 23 -6.40 -11.15 -20.94
N PHE A 24 -7.07 -11.37 -19.81
CA PHE A 24 -8.53 -11.53 -19.77
C PHE A 24 -9.26 -10.22 -20.11
N LEU A 25 -8.75 -9.08 -19.65
CA LEU A 25 -9.28 -7.76 -20.02
C LEU A 25 -9.08 -7.45 -21.51
N MET A 26 -7.94 -7.83 -22.08
CA MET A 26 -7.68 -7.70 -23.51
C MET A 26 -8.65 -8.55 -24.33
N ALA A 27 -8.81 -9.83 -23.98
CA ALA A 27 -9.76 -10.72 -24.64
C ALA A 27 -11.19 -10.16 -24.58
N THR A 28 -11.62 -9.72 -23.39
CA THR A 28 -12.92 -9.07 -23.17
C THR A 28 -13.10 -7.83 -24.05
N THR A 29 -12.07 -6.98 -24.12
CA THR A 29 -12.09 -5.74 -24.91
C THR A 29 -12.24 -6.05 -26.41
N ILE A 30 -11.47 -7.01 -26.93
CA ILE A 30 -11.53 -7.41 -28.34
C ILE A 30 -12.91 -7.96 -28.68
N VAL A 31 -13.44 -8.87 -27.84
CA VAL A 31 -14.77 -9.48 -28.03
C VAL A 31 -15.86 -8.41 -28.07
N LEU A 32 -15.89 -7.49 -27.09
CA LEU A 32 -16.90 -6.44 -27.01
C LEU A 32 -16.79 -5.44 -28.18
N ILE A 33 -15.58 -5.07 -28.58
CA ILE A 33 -15.38 -4.16 -29.71
C ILE A 33 -15.81 -4.83 -31.02
N ALA A 34 -15.39 -6.07 -31.26
CA ALA A 34 -15.77 -6.82 -32.45
C ALA A 34 -17.30 -6.98 -32.55
N GLY A 35 -17.95 -7.42 -31.46
CA GLY A 35 -19.40 -7.56 -31.43
C GLY A 35 -20.15 -6.23 -31.56
N GLY A 36 -19.62 -5.16 -30.96
CA GLY A 36 -20.14 -3.81 -31.13
C GLY A 36 -20.10 -3.36 -32.60
N ILE A 37 -18.95 -3.53 -33.27
CA ILE A 37 -18.79 -3.22 -34.71
C ILE A 37 -19.74 -4.08 -35.56
N SER A 38 -19.85 -5.38 -35.28
CA SER A 38 -20.77 -6.27 -35.99
C SER A 38 -22.22 -5.78 -35.91
N LEU A 39 -22.68 -5.38 -34.72
CA LEU A 39 -24.03 -4.82 -34.54
C LEU A 39 -24.23 -3.49 -35.26
N LEU A 40 -23.21 -2.63 -35.30
CA LEU A 40 -23.26 -1.39 -36.08
C LEU A 40 -23.38 -1.66 -37.59
N VAL A 41 -22.66 -2.66 -38.10
CA VAL A 41 -22.75 -3.07 -39.52
C VAL A 41 -24.13 -3.63 -39.84
N VAL A 42 -24.67 -4.48 -38.97
CA VAL A 42 -26.04 -5.02 -39.11
C VAL A 42 -27.07 -3.88 -39.09
N SER A 43 -26.96 -2.95 -38.14
CA SER A 43 -27.81 -1.77 -38.07
C SER A 43 -27.73 -0.92 -39.34
N ARG A 44 -26.54 -0.70 -39.88
CA ARG A 44 -26.34 0.08 -41.11
C ARG A 44 -27.04 -0.57 -42.30
N GLY A 45 -26.92 -1.89 -42.44
CA GLY A 45 -27.64 -2.64 -43.49
C GLY A 45 -29.15 -2.46 -43.38
N ALA A 46 -29.71 -2.61 -42.18
CA ALA A 46 -31.14 -2.43 -41.93
C ALA A 46 -31.61 -0.98 -42.24
N MET A 47 -30.80 0.04 -41.92
CA MET A 47 -31.11 1.44 -42.25
C MET A 47 -31.12 1.70 -43.76
N SER A 48 -30.18 1.12 -44.51
CA SER A 48 -30.12 1.30 -45.98
C SER A 48 -31.33 0.69 -46.71
N HIS A 49 -32.05 -0.24 -46.07
CA HIS A 49 -33.28 -0.83 -46.59
C HIS A 49 -34.56 -0.09 -46.14
N GLY A 50 -34.46 1.06 -45.47
CA GLY A 50 -35.60 1.93 -45.13
C GLY A 50 -36.30 1.63 -43.79
N HIS A 51 -35.76 0.73 -42.96
CA HIS A 51 -36.37 0.31 -41.68
C HIS A 51 -35.90 1.14 -40.46
N GLY A 52 -35.92 2.47 -40.60
CA GLY A 52 -35.16 3.39 -39.74
C GLY A 52 -35.37 3.27 -38.22
N MET A 53 -36.60 3.01 -37.74
CA MET A 53 -36.88 2.92 -36.29
C MET A 53 -36.40 1.59 -35.68
N GLN A 54 -36.43 0.50 -36.44
CA GLN A 54 -36.14 -0.86 -35.94
C GLN A 54 -34.64 -1.18 -35.98
N SER A 55 -33.88 -0.52 -36.85
CA SER A 55 -32.41 -0.52 -36.81
C SER A 55 -31.82 0.11 -35.55
N MET A 56 -32.61 0.90 -34.80
CA MET A 56 -32.13 1.60 -33.62
C MET A 56 -31.76 0.66 -32.47
N LEU A 57 -32.38 -0.52 -32.37
CA LEU A 57 -32.10 -1.44 -31.27
C LEU A 57 -30.73 -2.13 -31.41
N PRO A 58 -30.35 -2.74 -32.55
CA PRO A 58 -28.97 -3.19 -32.79
C PRO A 58 -27.95 -2.05 -32.68
N LEU A 59 -28.28 -0.83 -33.12
CA LEU A 59 -27.42 0.35 -32.97
C LEU A 59 -27.10 0.63 -31.50
N LEU A 60 -28.14 0.73 -30.65
CA LEU A 60 -27.98 1.03 -29.22
C LEU A 60 -27.20 -0.08 -28.50
N LEU A 61 -27.48 -1.35 -28.81
CA LEU A 61 -26.72 -2.48 -28.27
C LEU A 61 -25.25 -2.43 -28.73
N GLY A 62 -25.00 -2.14 -30.00
CA GLY A 62 -23.64 -1.99 -30.54
C GLY A 62 -22.85 -0.88 -29.86
N VAL A 63 -23.46 0.30 -29.69
CA VAL A 63 -22.86 1.41 -28.93
C VAL A 63 -22.61 1.02 -27.47
N GLY A 64 -23.56 0.33 -26.81
CA GLY A 64 -23.40 -0.16 -25.44
C GLY A 64 -22.22 -1.12 -25.28
N LEU A 65 -22.05 -2.06 -26.21
CA LEU A 65 -20.90 -2.98 -26.24
C LEU A 65 -19.59 -2.22 -26.46
N LEU A 66 -19.55 -1.25 -27.37
CA LEU A 66 -18.36 -0.43 -27.62
C LEU A 66 -17.97 0.39 -26.39
N VAL A 67 -18.91 1.07 -25.75
CA VAL A 67 -18.64 1.85 -24.53
C VAL A 67 -18.10 0.94 -23.42
N THR A 68 -18.70 -0.25 -23.26
CA THR A 68 -18.26 -1.23 -22.25
C THR A 68 -16.87 -1.78 -22.59
N GLY A 69 -16.61 -2.12 -23.85
CA GLY A 69 -15.30 -2.55 -24.35
C GLY A 69 -14.23 -1.48 -24.13
N LEU A 70 -14.52 -0.22 -24.44
CA LEU A 70 -13.61 0.91 -24.19
C LEU A 70 -13.35 1.14 -22.70
N ARG A 71 -14.33 0.89 -21.82
CA ARG A 71 -14.11 0.96 -20.36
C ARG A 71 -13.11 -0.11 -19.89
N TYR A 72 -13.22 -1.34 -20.38
CA TYR A 72 -12.25 -2.41 -20.10
C TYR A 72 -10.89 -2.15 -20.75
N GLY A 73 -10.87 -1.65 -21.99
CA GLY A 73 -9.64 -1.25 -22.68
C GLY A 73 -8.91 -0.11 -21.97
N ARG A 74 -9.63 0.91 -21.51
CA ARG A 74 -9.07 1.99 -20.68
C ARG A 74 -8.42 1.43 -19.42
N ARG A 75 -9.09 0.49 -18.75
CA ARG A 75 -8.55 -0.16 -17.54
C ARG A 75 -7.28 -0.95 -17.84
N LEU A 76 -7.28 -1.75 -18.90
CA LEU A 76 -6.09 -2.45 -19.39
C LEU A 76 -4.93 -1.48 -19.62
N LEU A 77 -5.15 -0.40 -20.36
CA LEU A 77 -4.13 0.62 -20.65
C LEU A 77 -3.57 1.28 -19.38
N MET A 78 -4.42 1.55 -18.38
CA MET A 78 -3.98 2.06 -17.08
C MET A 78 -3.15 1.04 -16.28
N GLN A 79 -3.33 -0.25 -16.53
CA GLN A 79 -2.63 -1.34 -15.87
C GLN A 79 -1.36 -1.80 -16.60
N LEU A 80 -1.08 -1.36 -17.84
CA LEU A 80 0.07 -1.87 -18.61
C LEU A 80 1.43 -1.55 -17.97
N ARG A 81 1.57 -0.36 -17.37
CA ARG A 81 2.81 0.14 -16.79
C ARG A 81 2.62 0.35 -15.29
N PHE A 82 3.13 -0.61 -14.51
CA PHE A 82 3.09 -0.53 -13.06
C PHE A 82 4.45 -0.09 -12.53
N PHE A 83 4.59 1.19 -12.24
CA PHE A 83 5.80 1.77 -11.64
C PHE A 83 5.48 2.30 -10.24
N PHE A 84 6.24 1.88 -9.24
CA PHE A 84 6.28 2.60 -7.97
C PHE A 84 7.22 3.79 -8.13
N GLY A 85 6.69 4.98 -7.82
CA GLY A 85 7.50 6.20 -7.79
C GLY A 85 8.32 6.28 -6.51
N ARG A 86 9.12 7.35 -6.40
CA ARG A 86 9.82 7.71 -5.15
C ARG A 86 8.84 7.83 -3.99
N GLY A 87 9.20 7.25 -2.84
CA GLY A 87 8.35 7.25 -1.63
C GLY A 87 7.18 6.26 -1.66
N LEU A 88 7.02 5.47 -2.73
CA LEU A 88 6.03 4.38 -2.78
C LEU A 88 6.68 3.00 -2.56
N PRO A 89 5.97 2.02 -1.96
CA PRO A 89 4.65 2.13 -1.35
C PRO A 89 4.64 3.15 -0.20
N VAL A 90 3.50 3.71 0.21
CA VAL A 90 3.47 4.72 1.27
C VAL A 90 3.93 4.12 2.60
N GLY A 91 4.59 4.94 3.44
CA GLY A 91 4.99 4.58 4.79
C GLY A 91 3.82 4.12 5.65
N LEU A 92 4.10 3.39 6.74
CA LEU A 92 3.08 2.95 7.70
C LEU A 92 2.55 4.11 8.54
N ALA A 93 3.38 5.13 8.75
CA ALA A 93 3.06 6.38 9.41
C ALA A 93 3.68 7.55 8.61
N PRO A 94 3.33 8.81 8.92
CA PRO A 94 3.95 9.98 8.32
C PRO A 94 5.46 9.95 8.53
N GLU A 95 6.20 10.05 7.43
CA GLU A 95 7.66 10.01 7.43
C GLU A 95 8.22 11.37 7.87
N LEU A 96 9.24 11.34 8.72
CA LEU A 96 10.03 12.50 9.09
C LEU A 96 11.07 12.77 8.01
N THR A 97 11.33 14.04 7.72
CA THR A 97 12.49 14.43 6.91
C THR A 97 13.78 14.08 7.67
N GLY A 98 14.89 13.89 6.95
CA GLY A 98 16.14 13.35 7.52
C GLY A 98 16.60 14.04 8.81
N ASP A 99 16.48 15.37 8.88
CA ASP A 99 16.94 16.15 10.04
C ASP A 99 15.84 16.47 11.06
N ALA A 100 14.57 16.16 10.74
CA ALA A 100 13.45 16.48 11.63
C ALA A 100 13.53 15.67 12.93
N ASN A 101 13.07 16.31 14.01
CA ASN A 101 12.94 15.74 15.33
C ASN A 101 11.45 15.80 15.71
N GLY A 102 10.86 14.67 16.07
CA GLY A 102 9.45 14.58 16.40
C GLY A 102 8.89 13.16 16.34
N ARG A 103 7.59 13.08 16.62
CA ARG A 103 6.77 11.87 16.50
C ARG A 103 5.38 12.26 16.00
N SER A 104 4.70 11.33 15.37
CA SER A 104 3.30 11.49 14.95
C SER A 104 2.41 10.52 15.71
N VAL A 105 1.11 10.83 15.83
CA VAL A 105 0.14 9.95 16.50
C VAL A 105 0.10 8.55 15.88
N GLN A 106 0.18 8.48 14.55
CA GLN A 106 0.21 7.21 13.80
C GLN A 106 1.50 6.43 14.01
N ALA A 107 2.63 7.11 14.24
CA ALA A 107 3.89 6.47 14.60
C ALA A 107 3.85 5.93 16.04
N ASP A 108 3.17 6.61 16.95
CA ASP A 108 2.93 6.10 18.30
C ASP A 108 2.00 4.86 18.27
N GLU A 109 0.95 4.85 17.44
CA GLU A 109 0.12 3.64 17.22
C GLU A 109 0.94 2.46 16.65
N LEU A 110 1.86 2.74 15.72
CA LEU A 110 2.79 1.73 15.20
C LEU A 110 3.68 1.19 16.33
N LYS A 111 4.23 2.07 17.18
CA LYS A 111 5.01 1.64 18.35
C LYS A 111 4.21 0.80 19.33
N GLU A 112 2.94 1.14 19.58
CA GLU A 112 2.07 0.31 20.42
C GLU A 112 1.90 -1.09 19.86
N MET A 113 1.67 -1.21 18.55
CA MET A 113 1.58 -2.50 17.86
C MET A 113 2.87 -3.31 18.02
N LEU A 114 4.02 -2.67 17.82
CA LEU A 114 5.34 -3.29 17.98
C LEU A 114 5.59 -3.74 19.44
N ARG A 115 5.25 -2.89 20.41
CA ARG A 115 5.42 -3.16 21.84
C ARG A 115 4.55 -4.32 22.33
N GLN A 116 3.34 -4.44 21.82
CA GLN A 116 2.39 -5.48 22.20
C GLN A 116 2.66 -6.81 21.49
N ASN A 117 3.55 -6.85 20.49
CA ASN A 117 3.75 -8.01 19.61
C ASN A 117 2.43 -8.50 18.98
N ALA A 118 1.49 -7.59 18.73
CA ALA A 118 0.14 -7.95 18.33
C ALA A 118 -0.38 -6.99 17.27
N ILE A 119 -1.00 -7.54 16.22
CA ILE A 119 -1.75 -6.78 15.24
C ILE A 119 -3.20 -6.74 15.73
N THR A 120 -3.76 -5.53 15.87
CA THR A 120 -5.15 -5.38 16.32
C THR A 120 -6.13 -5.68 15.19
N TYR A 121 -6.91 -6.74 15.37
CA TYR A 121 -8.04 -7.08 14.51
C TYR A 121 -9.32 -6.66 15.22
N PRO A 122 -10.12 -5.72 14.70
CA PRO A 122 -11.38 -5.42 15.36
C PRO A 122 -12.36 -6.55 15.10
N GLU A 123 -13.23 -6.69 16.08
CA GLU A 123 -14.23 -7.74 16.05
C GLU A 123 -15.27 -7.46 14.97
N PRO A 124 -15.72 -8.51 14.25
CA PRO A 124 -16.83 -8.39 13.33
C PRO A 124 -18.12 -8.04 14.08
N ILE A 125 -18.73 -6.90 13.75
CA ILE A 125 -19.97 -6.46 14.37
C ILE A 125 -21.16 -6.95 13.53
N GLY A 126 -22.16 -7.53 14.19
CA GLY A 126 -23.45 -7.89 13.59
C GLY A 126 -23.60 -9.37 13.23
N PRO A 127 -24.85 -9.87 13.14
CA PRO A 127 -25.12 -11.32 13.08
C PRO A 127 -24.66 -11.98 11.76
N LEU A 128 -24.75 -11.27 10.64
CA LEU A 128 -24.30 -11.80 9.34
C LEU A 128 -22.78 -11.92 9.25
N ASN A 129 -22.08 -10.96 9.85
CA ASN A 129 -20.63 -11.06 9.98
C ASN A 129 -20.29 -12.19 10.95
N GLY A 130 -21.02 -12.36 12.06
CA GLY A 130 -20.90 -13.54 12.92
C GLY A 130 -20.96 -14.86 12.14
N LEU A 131 -21.95 -15.02 11.25
CA LEU A 131 -22.08 -16.21 10.40
C LEU A 131 -20.92 -16.36 9.41
N LEU A 132 -20.51 -15.28 8.73
CA LEU A 132 -19.40 -15.31 7.77
C LEU A 132 -18.09 -15.74 8.45
N TYR A 133 -17.77 -15.16 9.61
CA TYR A 133 -16.53 -15.46 10.33
C TYR A 133 -16.61 -16.81 11.07
N ALA A 134 -17.81 -17.33 11.36
CA ALA A 134 -17.98 -18.71 11.79
C ALA A 134 -17.67 -19.72 10.68
N TRP A 135 -18.04 -19.40 9.43
CA TRP A 135 -17.74 -20.21 8.25
C TRP A 135 -16.27 -20.11 7.80
N ILE A 136 -15.72 -18.89 7.77
CA ILE A 136 -14.34 -18.59 7.36
C ILE A 136 -13.61 -17.88 8.50
N ARG A 137 -13.08 -18.67 9.44
CA ARG A 137 -12.42 -18.15 10.65
C ARG A 137 -11.20 -17.29 10.34
N ASP A 138 -10.40 -17.72 9.37
CA ASP A 138 -9.15 -17.05 8.99
C ASP A 138 -9.36 -15.68 8.33
N LEU A 139 -10.61 -15.32 7.99
CA LEU A 139 -10.94 -14.01 7.41
C LEU A 139 -10.59 -12.87 8.37
N ILE A 140 -10.56 -13.11 9.68
CA ILE A 140 -10.16 -12.10 10.67
C ILE A 140 -8.73 -11.62 10.48
N PHE A 141 -7.84 -12.49 10.03
CA PHE A 141 -6.43 -12.18 9.77
C PHE A 141 -6.22 -11.57 8.39
N ALA A 142 -7.22 -11.62 7.51
CA ALA A 142 -7.12 -11.04 6.17
C ALA A 142 -7.07 -9.50 6.23
N PRO A 143 -6.43 -8.84 5.24
CA PRO A 143 -6.40 -7.37 5.17
C PRO A 143 -7.81 -6.76 5.06
N ARG A 144 -7.98 -5.53 5.56
CA ARG A 144 -9.30 -4.87 5.60
C ARG A 144 -10.04 -4.79 4.27
N PRO A 145 -9.39 -4.43 3.14
CA PRO A 145 -10.07 -4.42 1.84
C PRO A 145 -10.67 -5.79 1.49
N VAL A 146 -9.93 -6.88 1.78
CA VAL A 146 -10.39 -8.25 1.54
C VAL A 146 -11.58 -8.60 2.44
N GLN A 147 -11.52 -8.22 3.72
CA GLN A 147 -12.64 -8.43 4.66
C GLN A 147 -13.91 -7.73 4.17
N TYR A 148 -13.83 -6.44 3.78
CA TYR A 148 -15.00 -5.68 3.36
C TYR A 148 -15.65 -6.25 2.10
N ILE A 149 -14.84 -6.69 1.14
CA ILE A 149 -15.36 -7.28 -0.10
C ILE A 149 -15.94 -8.66 0.19
N ALA A 150 -15.30 -9.49 1.02
CA ALA A 150 -15.85 -10.77 1.45
C ALA A 150 -17.21 -10.61 2.15
N GLN A 151 -17.32 -9.66 3.09
CA GLN A 151 -18.59 -9.32 3.76
C GLN A 151 -19.67 -8.92 2.76
N ARG A 152 -19.31 -8.09 1.79
CA ARG A 152 -20.24 -7.67 0.75
C ARG A 152 -20.69 -8.81 -0.15
N GLN A 153 -19.76 -9.64 -0.64
CA GLN A 153 -20.11 -10.78 -1.49
C GLN A 153 -20.94 -11.81 -0.73
N PHE A 154 -20.71 -11.96 0.58
CA PHE A 154 -21.52 -12.80 1.45
C PHE A 154 -22.96 -12.27 1.54
N GLN A 155 -23.12 -10.98 1.82
CA GLN A 155 -24.44 -10.32 1.89
C GLN A 155 -25.17 -10.42 0.54
N THR A 156 -24.48 -10.11 -0.56
CA THR A 156 -25.03 -10.26 -1.92
C THR A 156 -25.44 -11.72 -2.19
N GLY A 157 -24.64 -12.70 -1.79
CA GLY A 157 -24.98 -14.12 -1.89
C GLY A 157 -26.26 -14.47 -1.13
N ILE A 158 -26.43 -13.99 0.11
CA ILE A 158 -27.67 -14.19 0.89
C ILE A 158 -28.88 -13.60 0.18
N VAL A 159 -28.79 -12.36 -0.32
CA VAL A 159 -29.91 -11.75 -1.06
C VAL A 159 -30.24 -12.55 -2.30
N ILE A 160 -29.24 -13.04 -3.05
CA ILE A 160 -29.48 -13.88 -4.23
C ILE A 160 -30.17 -15.19 -3.84
N ILE A 161 -29.76 -15.85 -2.75
CA ILE A 161 -30.43 -17.06 -2.25
C ILE A 161 -31.90 -16.78 -1.92
N VAL A 162 -32.18 -15.72 -1.17
CA VAL A 162 -33.55 -15.35 -0.80
C VAL A 162 -34.37 -14.99 -2.04
N THR A 163 -33.77 -14.25 -2.98
CA THR A 163 -34.41 -13.88 -4.25
C THR A 163 -34.72 -15.12 -5.09
N LEU A 164 -33.81 -16.09 -5.15
CA LEU A 164 -34.01 -17.36 -5.85
C LEU A 164 -35.13 -18.18 -5.22
N LEU A 165 -35.17 -18.30 -3.89
CA LEU A 165 -36.25 -19.00 -3.20
C LEU A 165 -37.60 -18.31 -3.43
N SER A 166 -37.64 -16.98 -3.31
CA SER A 166 -38.84 -16.18 -3.55
C SER A 166 -39.32 -16.32 -5.01
N PHE A 167 -38.39 -16.30 -5.96
CA PHE A 167 -38.66 -16.50 -7.38
C PHE A 167 -39.19 -17.91 -7.67
N LEU A 168 -38.61 -18.97 -7.09
CA LEU A 168 -39.07 -20.34 -7.28
C LEU A 168 -40.49 -20.55 -6.71
N VAL A 169 -40.79 -19.98 -5.54
CA VAL A 169 -42.13 -20.01 -4.96
C VAL A 169 -43.12 -19.26 -5.85
N ALA A 170 -42.76 -18.06 -6.32
CA ALA A 170 -43.61 -17.29 -7.22
C ALA A 170 -43.84 -18.02 -8.55
N TRP A 171 -42.80 -18.60 -9.15
CA TRP A 171 -42.91 -19.33 -10.41
C TRP A 171 -43.82 -20.55 -10.28
N LEU A 172 -43.72 -21.32 -9.18
CA LEU A 172 -44.59 -22.48 -8.96
C LEU A 172 -46.02 -22.09 -8.55
N GLY A 173 -46.21 -20.93 -7.91
CA GLY A 173 -47.48 -20.51 -7.32
C GLY A 173 -48.43 -19.78 -8.26
N PHE A 174 -47.93 -19.10 -9.31
CA PHE A 174 -48.76 -18.33 -10.23
C PHE A 174 -49.22 -19.16 -11.43
N SER A 175 -50.53 -19.30 -11.59
CA SER A 175 -51.16 -19.92 -12.77
C SER A 175 -51.46 -18.92 -13.89
N ASP A 176 -51.53 -17.62 -13.59
CA ASP A 176 -51.79 -16.57 -14.58
C ASP A 176 -50.51 -16.19 -15.36
N ARG A 177 -50.62 -16.21 -16.68
CA ARG A 177 -49.51 -15.97 -17.62
C ARG A 177 -49.06 -14.51 -17.62
N GLN A 178 -49.97 -13.56 -17.44
CA GLN A 178 -49.62 -12.13 -17.44
C GLN A 178 -48.89 -11.73 -16.15
N ALA A 179 -49.38 -12.20 -15.00
CA ALA A 179 -48.69 -12.02 -13.72
C ALA A 179 -47.29 -12.67 -13.71
N ALA A 180 -47.16 -13.87 -14.31
CA ALA A 180 -45.87 -14.56 -14.41
C ALA A 180 -44.82 -13.76 -15.21
N ALA A 181 -45.20 -13.15 -16.35
CA ALA A 181 -44.29 -12.36 -17.17
C ALA A 181 -43.79 -11.09 -16.44
N TRP A 182 -44.67 -10.36 -15.76
CA TRP A 182 -44.29 -9.20 -14.95
C TRP A 182 -43.42 -9.56 -13.75
N MET A 183 -43.69 -10.70 -13.12
CA MET A 183 -42.86 -11.25 -12.06
C MET A 183 -41.46 -11.62 -12.57
N GLY A 184 -41.37 -12.30 -13.72
CA GLY A 184 -40.11 -12.61 -14.38
C GLY A 184 -39.28 -11.36 -14.69
N LEU A 185 -39.92 -10.29 -15.19
CA LEU A 185 -39.27 -9.00 -15.44
C LEU A 185 -38.78 -8.33 -14.16
N PHE A 186 -39.60 -8.31 -13.11
CA PHE A 186 -39.23 -7.74 -11.82
C PHE A 186 -37.97 -8.41 -11.27
N TYR A 187 -37.97 -9.75 -11.18
CA TYR A 187 -36.82 -10.47 -10.64
C TYR A 187 -35.59 -10.38 -11.54
N PHE A 188 -35.77 -10.29 -12.86
CA PHE A 188 -34.67 -10.06 -13.79
C PHE A 188 -33.98 -8.72 -13.51
N ILE A 189 -34.75 -7.63 -13.49
CA ILE A 189 -34.22 -6.28 -13.21
C ILE A 189 -33.61 -6.22 -11.82
N PHE A 190 -34.29 -6.78 -10.82
CA PHE A 190 -33.81 -6.81 -9.45
C PHE A 190 -32.46 -7.55 -9.35
N SER A 191 -32.33 -8.70 -10.00
CA SER A 191 -31.09 -9.48 -10.04
C SER A 191 -29.95 -8.72 -10.73
N VAL A 192 -30.24 -8.03 -11.85
CA VAL A 192 -29.26 -7.19 -12.55
C VAL A 192 -28.78 -6.06 -11.63
N VAL A 193 -29.70 -5.37 -10.94
CA VAL A 193 -29.35 -4.29 -10.00
C VAL A 193 -28.50 -4.83 -8.84
N LEU A 194 -28.84 -6.01 -8.30
CA LEU A 194 -28.06 -6.66 -7.23
C LEU A 194 -26.63 -6.99 -7.63
N LEU A 195 -26.37 -7.27 -8.92
CA LEU A 195 -25.03 -7.56 -9.43
C LEU A 195 -24.25 -6.28 -9.81
N LEU A 196 -24.94 -5.24 -10.25
CA LEU A 196 -24.32 -3.96 -10.65
C LEU A 196 -23.98 -3.08 -9.43
N LEU A 197 -24.83 -3.02 -8.40
CA LEU A 197 -24.59 -2.23 -7.20
C LEU A 197 -23.22 -2.55 -6.54
N PRO A 198 -22.79 -3.83 -6.44
CA PRO A 198 -21.44 -4.27 -6.14
C PRO A 198 -20.30 -3.53 -6.85
N ILE A 199 -20.48 -3.22 -8.12
CA ILE A 199 -19.40 -2.77 -9.01
C ILE A 199 -19.04 -1.29 -8.76
N GLU A 200 -19.99 -0.48 -8.29
CA GLU A 200 -19.85 0.98 -8.27
C GLU A 200 -19.10 1.54 -7.05
N THR A 201 -19.13 0.87 -5.89
CA THR A 201 -18.51 1.42 -4.65
C THR A 201 -17.01 1.11 -4.48
N GLY A 202 -16.37 0.47 -5.47
CA GLY A 202 -14.91 0.24 -5.49
C GLY A 202 -14.37 -0.71 -4.40
N ALA A 203 -13.04 -0.89 -4.36
CA ALA A 203 -12.37 -1.85 -3.48
C ALA A 203 -12.26 -1.40 -2.01
N THR A 204 -12.43 -0.09 -1.74
CA THR A 204 -12.29 0.51 -0.41
C THR A 204 -13.63 0.90 0.22
N GLY A 205 -14.74 0.77 -0.52
CA GLY A 205 -16.08 1.03 0.02
C GLY A 205 -16.43 0.01 1.09
N ARG A 206 -16.74 0.48 2.31
CA ARG A 206 -17.34 -0.36 3.34
C ARG A 206 -18.63 -0.99 2.80
N ALA A 207 -18.95 -2.20 3.24
CA ALA A 207 -20.21 -2.85 2.92
C ALA A 207 -21.38 -2.01 3.48
N ASN A 208 -21.90 -1.11 2.65
CA ASN A 208 -22.92 -0.12 3.04
C ASN A 208 -24.36 -0.65 2.90
N VAL A 209 -24.55 -1.93 2.58
CA VAL A 209 -25.86 -2.56 2.81
C VAL A 209 -25.92 -2.91 4.29
N GLY A 210 -26.11 -1.88 5.13
CA GLY A 210 -26.38 -2.07 6.55
C GLY A 210 -27.59 -3.00 6.72
N MET A 211 -27.75 -3.60 7.90
CA MET A 211 -28.85 -4.54 8.19
C MET A 211 -30.21 -4.03 7.68
N ARG A 212 -30.48 -2.72 7.82
CA ARG A 212 -31.68 -2.08 7.29
C ARG A 212 -31.82 -2.22 5.77
N GLY A 213 -30.77 -1.91 5.00
CA GLY A 213 -30.78 -2.05 3.55
C GLY A 213 -30.95 -3.50 3.09
N LEU A 214 -30.34 -4.45 3.81
CA LEU A 214 -30.52 -5.87 3.53
C LEU A 214 -31.97 -6.32 3.79
N VAL A 215 -32.52 -5.95 4.95
CA VAL A 215 -33.91 -6.23 5.31
C VAL A 215 -34.84 -5.60 4.28
N THR A 216 -34.60 -4.36 3.86
CA THR A 216 -35.40 -3.72 2.79
C THR A 216 -35.31 -4.49 1.48
N LEU A 217 -34.12 -4.92 1.05
CA LEU A 217 -33.96 -5.72 -0.18
C LEU A 217 -34.69 -7.06 -0.08
N VAL A 218 -34.59 -7.74 1.05
CA VAL A 218 -35.29 -9.01 1.31
C VAL A 218 -36.80 -8.81 1.32
N LEU A 219 -37.29 -7.78 2.01
CA LEU A 219 -38.72 -7.45 2.04
C LEU A 219 -39.24 -7.13 0.65
N VAL A 220 -38.51 -6.33 -0.14
CA VAL A 220 -38.87 -6.02 -1.53
C VAL A 220 -38.92 -7.30 -2.38
N ALA A 221 -37.92 -8.19 -2.24
CA ALA A 221 -37.86 -9.45 -2.98
C ALA A 221 -39.02 -10.42 -2.64
N VAL A 222 -39.57 -10.36 -1.43
CA VAL A 222 -40.66 -11.24 -0.96
C VAL A 222 -42.05 -10.62 -1.16
N PHE A 223 -42.23 -9.35 -0.82
CA PHE A 223 -43.55 -8.69 -0.84
C PHE A 223 -43.94 -8.16 -2.23
N ALA A 224 -43.01 -7.63 -3.02
CA ALA A 224 -43.35 -7.09 -4.34
C ALA A 224 -43.99 -8.13 -5.28
N PRO A 225 -43.52 -9.40 -5.33
CA PRO A 225 -44.17 -10.46 -6.11
C PRO A 225 -45.59 -10.79 -5.65
N VAL A 226 -45.91 -10.67 -4.36
CA VAL A 226 -47.25 -10.94 -3.82
C VAL A 226 -48.23 -9.82 -4.20
N LEU A 227 -47.75 -8.58 -4.31
CA LEU A 227 -48.56 -7.42 -4.70
C LEU A 227 -48.77 -7.33 -6.22
N LEU A 228 -47.85 -7.87 -7.01
CA LEU A 228 -47.85 -7.81 -8.48
C LEU A 228 -49.17 -8.29 -9.13
N PRO A 229 -49.79 -9.42 -8.73
CA PRO A 229 -51.07 -9.88 -9.28
C PRO A 229 -52.24 -8.92 -9.07
N LEU A 230 -52.21 -8.13 -7.99
CA LEU A 230 -53.25 -7.15 -7.68
C LEU A 230 -53.25 -5.99 -8.69
N VAL A 231 -52.09 -5.72 -9.30
CA VAL A 231 -51.88 -4.60 -10.22
C VAL A 231 -51.69 -5.08 -11.66
N SER A 232 -51.35 -6.36 -11.87
CA SER A 232 -51.02 -6.93 -13.19
C SER A 232 -52.14 -6.76 -14.22
N HIS A 233 -53.39 -6.79 -13.78
CA HIS A 233 -54.57 -6.62 -14.63
C HIS A 233 -54.71 -5.20 -15.20
N SER A 234 -54.11 -4.20 -14.55
CA SER A 234 -54.07 -2.81 -15.02
C SER A 234 -52.82 -2.48 -15.83
N LEU A 235 -51.87 -3.42 -15.93
CA LEU A 235 -50.63 -3.27 -16.66
C LEU A 235 -50.77 -3.81 -18.09
N PRO A 236 -49.99 -3.29 -19.06
CA PRO A 236 -50.01 -3.82 -20.42
C PRO A 236 -49.56 -5.29 -20.44
N ASP A 237 -50.10 -6.06 -21.39
CA ASP A 237 -49.71 -7.45 -21.59
C ASP A 237 -48.30 -7.55 -22.17
N ILE A 238 -47.40 -8.15 -21.39
CA ILE A 238 -46.01 -8.42 -21.76
C ILE A 238 -45.73 -9.92 -21.87
N GLY A 239 -46.75 -10.76 -22.06
CA GLY A 239 -46.60 -12.21 -22.22
C GLY A 239 -45.72 -12.64 -23.40
N TRP A 240 -45.37 -11.70 -24.28
CA TRP A 240 -44.39 -11.85 -25.35
C TRP A 240 -42.93 -11.90 -24.84
N LEU A 241 -42.66 -11.40 -23.64
CA LEU A 241 -41.35 -11.32 -22.99
C LEU A 241 -41.27 -12.31 -21.82
N SER A 242 -40.99 -13.59 -22.09
CA SER A 242 -40.76 -14.58 -21.04
C SER A 242 -39.32 -14.45 -20.51
N LEU A 243 -39.18 -14.09 -19.22
CA LEU A 243 -37.88 -13.86 -18.56
C LEU A 243 -37.56 -14.88 -17.47
N GLU A 244 -38.43 -15.85 -17.24
CA GLU A 244 -38.34 -16.80 -16.13
C GLU A 244 -37.07 -17.65 -16.22
N VAL A 245 -36.77 -18.18 -17.42
CA VAL A 245 -35.56 -19.01 -17.65
C VAL A 245 -34.29 -18.18 -17.54
N GLN A 246 -34.28 -16.95 -18.06
CA GLN A 246 -33.13 -16.05 -18.00
C GLN A 246 -32.86 -15.60 -16.56
N THR A 247 -33.92 -15.31 -15.79
CA THR A 247 -33.84 -14.97 -14.37
C THR A 247 -33.31 -16.16 -13.56
N LEU A 248 -33.80 -17.37 -13.81
CA LEU A 248 -33.28 -18.58 -13.18
C LEU A 248 -31.80 -18.78 -13.47
N PHE A 249 -31.41 -18.67 -14.74
CA PHE A 249 -30.03 -18.76 -15.15
C PHE A 249 -29.17 -17.71 -14.44
N LEU A 250 -29.60 -16.44 -14.42
CA LEU A 250 -28.87 -15.35 -13.79
C LEU A 250 -28.68 -15.57 -12.28
N LEU A 251 -29.71 -16.03 -11.57
CA LEU A 251 -29.65 -16.31 -10.13
C LEU A 251 -28.76 -17.53 -9.83
N LEU A 252 -28.88 -18.62 -10.58
CA LEU A 252 -28.03 -19.81 -10.36
C LEU A 252 -26.56 -19.54 -10.70
N ALA A 253 -26.30 -18.89 -11.83
CA ALA A 253 -24.95 -18.61 -12.28
C ALA A 253 -24.28 -17.52 -11.42
N SER A 254 -25.04 -16.58 -10.85
CA SER A 254 -24.51 -15.65 -9.84
C SER A 254 -24.13 -16.34 -8.53
N LEU A 255 -24.93 -17.30 -8.03
CA LEU A 255 -24.52 -18.12 -6.88
C LEU A 255 -23.24 -18.92 -7.17
N GLY A 256 -23.13 -19.51 -8.37
CA GLY A 256 -21.91 -20.17 -8.82
C GLY A 256 -20.69 -19.23 -8.82
N SER A 257 -20.88 -17.99 -9.28
CA SER A 257 -19.83 -16.96 -9.31
C SER A 257 -19.41 -16.51 -7.91
N VAL A 258 -20.36 -16.34 -6.99
CA VAL A 258 -20.10 -16.07 -5.56
C VAL A 258 -19.33 -17.23 -4.93
N GLY A 259 -19.72 -18.48 -5.21
CA GLY A 259 -19.02 -19.68 -4.76
C GLY A 259 -17.58 -19.76 -5.25
N LEU A 260 -17.35 -19.48 -6.55
CA LEU A 260 -16.01 -19.40 -7.14
C LEU A 260 -15.18 -18.29 -6.49
N TYR A 261 -15.77 -17.12 -6.23
CA TYR A 261 -15.11 -16.04 -5.51
C TYR A 261 -14.67 -16.47 -4.11
N PHE A 262 -15.54 -17.08 -3.30
CA PHE A 262 -15.18 -17.56 -1.97
C PHE A 262 -14.13 -18.68 -2.03
N ARG A 263 -14.18 -19.54 -3.05
CA ARG A 263 -13.14 -20.54 -3.28
C ARG A 263 -11.80 -19.88 -3.59
N ALA A 264 -11.77 -18.82 -4.38
CA ALA A 264 -10.57 -18.06 -4.67
C ALA A 264 -10.04 -17.35 -3.41
N LEU A 265 -10.92 -16.69 -2.66
CA LEU A 265 -10.59 -16.03 -1.41
C LEU A 265 -9.96 -17.00 -0.40
N MET A 266 -10.57 -18.17 -0.19
CA MET A 266 -10.05 -19.16 0.77
C MET A 266 -8.63 -19.64 0.44
N ASN A 267 -8.26 -19.70 -0.84
CA ASN A 267 -6.90 -20.07 -1.25
C ASN A 267 -5.90 -18.90 -1.18
N GLN A 268 -6.35 -17.68 -0.92
CA GLN A 268 -5.48 -16.51 -0.71
C GLN A 268 -5.21 -16.19 0.77
N MET A 269 -5.97 -16.78 1.69
CA MET A 269 -5.79 -16.55 3.11
C MET A 269 -4.58 -17.35 3.60
N THR A 270 -3.66 -16.65 4.24
CA THR A 270 -2.46 -17.21 4.87
C THR A 270 -2.67 -17.13 6.37
N GLY A 271 -3.32 -18.17 6.95
CA GLY A 271 -3.91 -18.27 8.31
C GLY A 271 -3.54 -17.21 9.37
N ALA A 272 -3.15 -17.66 10.57
CA ALA A 272 -2.70 -16.74 11.61
C ALA A 272 -1.24 -16.34 11.32
N PRO A 273 -0.95 -15.04 11.12
CA PRO A 273 0.41 -14.59 10.88
C PRO A 273 1.25 -14.66 12.15
N ASN A 274 2.56 -14.81 11.99
CA ASN A 274 3.48 -14.63 13.10
C ASN A 274 3.44 -13.17 13.55
N THR A 275 3.28 -12.95 14.85
CA THR A 275 3.34 -11.63 15.49
C THR A 275 4.32 -11.70 16.65
N ASN A 276 5.61 -11.66 16.34
CA ASN A 276 6.65 -11.64 17.35
C ASN A 276 7.67 -10.56 16.99
N MET A 277 8.15 -9.81 17.98
CA MET A 277 9.25 -8.87 17.83
C MET A 277 10.43 -9.34 18.67
N ALA A 278 11.62 -9.30 18.10
CA ALA A 278 12.82 -9.52 18.90
C ALA A 278 13.09 -8.28 19.73
N ARG A 279 13.42 -8.46 21.01
CA ARG A 279 13.80 -7.39 21.93
C ARG A 279 15.07 -7.77 22.66
N GLU A 280 16.08 -6.91 22.56
CA GLU A 280 17.29 -6.96 23.36
C GLU A 280 17.32 -5.74 24.28
N GLN A 281 17.68 -5.95 25.54
CA GLN A 281 17.80 -4.89 26.54
C GLN A 281 19.12 -5.05 27.26
N THR A 282 19.91 -3.98 27.30
CA THR A 282 21.18 -3.93 28.04
C THR A 282 21.29 -2.64 28.83
N SER A 283 22.05 -2.68 29.92
CA SER A 283 22.47 -1.50 30.67
C SER A 283 23.87 -1.10 30.23
N LEU A 284 24.07 0.17 29.91
CA LEU A 284 25.38 0.70 29.52
C LEU A 284 25.71 1.97 30.28
N SER A 285 27.01 2.18 30.50
CA SER A 285 27.59 3.38 31.07
C SER A 285 28.56 3.99 30.07
N MET A 286 28.56 5.31 29.91
CA MET A 286 29.46 5.98 28.96
C MET A 286 29.81 7.39 29.40
N ASN A 287 30.99 7.86 29.00
CA ASN A 287 31.51 9.19 29.32
C ASN A 287 31.45 10.14 28.12
N CYS A 288 30.38 10.07 27.34
CA CYS A 288 30.18 10.89 26.16
C CYS A 288 28.74 11.43 26.07
N HIS A 289 28.52 12.42 25.21
CA HIS A 289 27.18 12.94 25.00
C HIS A 289 26.32 11.84 24.34
N PRO A 290 25.09 11.56 24.84
CA PRO A 290 24.22 10.51 24.28
C PRO A 290 23.80 10.74 22.82
N LYS A 291 24.07 11.93 22.28
CA LYS A 291 23.85 12.25 20.87
C LYS A 291 24.86 11.52 19.97
N GLN A 292 26.08 11.29 20.46
CA GLN A 292 27.09 10.56 19.68
C GLN A 292 26.65 9.12 19.40
N LEU A 293 25.92 8.49 20.34
CA LEU A 293 25.37 7.16 20.13
C LEU A 293 24.21 7.16 19.12
N MET A 294 23.40 8.23 19.09
CA MET A 294 22.41 8.46 18.03
C MET A 294 23.05 8.69 16.67
N ASP A 295 24.14 9.46 16.61
CA ASP A 295 24.86 9.76 15.36
C ASP A 295 25.52 8.48 14.80
N GLU A 296 26.06 7.61 15.67
CA GLU A 296 26.60 6.30 15.26
C GLU A 296 25.51 5.32 14.82
N LEU A 297 24.35 5.35 15.49
CA LEU A 297 23.19 4.61 15.06
C LEU A 297 22.71 5.06 13.67
N ASP A 298 22.66 6.37 13.41
CA ASP A 298 22.31 6.92 12.10
C ASP A 298 23.29 6.42 11.02
N ARG A 299 24.59 6.35 11.30
CA ARG A 299 25.59 5.78 10.37
C ARG A 299 25.38 4.29 10.12
N THR A 300 25.16 3.52 11.19
CA THR A 300 24.95 2.08 11.09
C THR A 300 23.70 1.75 10.27
N LEU A 301 22.63 2.55 10.41
CA LEU A 301 21.41 2.40 9.63
C LEU A 301 21.55 2.89 8.18
N GLN A 302 22.45 3.82 7.91
CA GLN A 302 22.83 4.23 6.55
C GLN A 302 23.53 3.10 5.79
N ASP A 303 24.39 2.32 6.46
CA ASP A 303 25.06 1.17 5.85
C ASP A 303 24.07 0.05 5.47
N GLU A 304 22.90 -0.01 6.12
CA GLU A 304 21.83 -0.96 5.86
C GLU A 304 20.83 -0.48 4.78
N TRP A 305 21.14 0.61 4.06
CA TRP A 305 20.28 1.11 2.97
C TRP A 305 20.15 0.11 1.82
N VAL A 306 18.96 -0.43 1.66
CA VAL A 306 18.64 -1.36 0.57
C VAL A 306 18.51 -0.60 -0.75
N GLU A 307 19.23 -1.03 -1.78
CA GLU A 307 19.26 -0.39 -3.10
C GLU A 307 19.70 1.09 -3.08
N ARG A 308 20.49 1.49 -2.06
CA ARG A 308 20.91 2.89 -1.81
C ARG A 308 19.73 3.84 -1.59
N ILE A 309 18.57 3.30 -1.22
CA ILE A 309 17.38 4.09 -0.89
C ILE A 309 17.37 4.31 0.62
N PRO A 310 17.24 5.57 1.07
CA PRO A 310 17.19 5.87 2.50
C PRO A 310 16.04 5.15 3.21
N ASN A 311 16.30 4.75 4.45
CA ASN A 311 15.27 4.20 5.33
C ASN A 311 14.19 5.25 5.64
N ARG A 312 12.99 4.75 5.94
CA ARG A 312 11.85 5.55 6.34
C ARG A 312 11.87 5.76 7.83
N ARG A 313 11.94 7.01 8.25
CA ARG A 313 12.01 7.41 9.65
C ARG A 313 10.64 7.85 10.13
N TYR A 314 10.11 7.20 11.16
CA TYR A 314 8.76 7.49 11.70
C TYR A 314 8.82 8.27 13.02
N VAL A 315 9.83 7.98 13.85
CA VAL A 315 10.07 8.67 15.12
C VAL A 315 11.55 8.98 15.22
N ARG A 316 11.86 10.20 15.63
CA ARG A 316 13.19 10.60 16.06
C ARG A 316 13.05 11.57 17.20
N VAL A 317 13.60 11.22 18.35
CA VAL A 317 13.69 12.06 19.55
C VAL A 317 15.15 12.08 19.95
N LEU A 318 15.82 13.20 19.72
CA LEU A 318 17.20 13.40 20.14
C LEU A 318 17.30 13.64 21.66
N PRO A 319 18.38 13.18 22.32
CA PRO A 319 18.58 13.40 23.74
C PRO A 319 18.91 14.87 24.01
N VAL A 320 18.14 15.50 24.89
CA VAL A 320 18.40 16.86 25.37
C VAL A 320 19.13 16.76 26.71
N VAL A 321 20.31 17.39 26.78
CA VAL A 321 21.14 17.48 27.98
C VAL A 321 21.24 18.96 28.34
N SER A 322 20.75 19.36 29.51
CA SER A 322 20.74 20.74 29.99
C SER A 322 21.00 20.82 31.49
N GLY A 323 22.01 21.59 31.90
CA GLY A 323 22.38 21.76 33.30
C GLY A 323 23.47 20.78 33.78
N GLY A 324 23.59 20.64 35.11
CA GLY A 324 24.64 19.84 35.77
C GLY A 324 24.29 18.37 35.95
N ALA A 325 23.02 18.01 36.13
CA ALA A 325 22.56 16.62 36.20
C ALA A 325 21.10 16.54 35.77
N GLY A 326 20.69 15.42 35.19
CA GLY A 326 19.30 15.23 34.77
C GLY A 326 19.04 13.86 34.16
N ALA A 327 17.81 13.67 33.70
CA ALA A 327 17.41 12.52 32.91
C ALA A 327 17.41 12.88 31.42
N PHE A 328 17.66 11.90 30.56
CA PHE A 328 17.47 12.02 29.13
C PHE A 328 16.68 10.82 28.59
N SER A 329 16.01 11.07 27.47
CA SER A 329 15.39 10.02 26.66
C SER A 329 15.72 10.30 25.20
N ALA A 330 16.02 9.25 24.46
CA ALA A 330 16.18 9.29 23.02
C ALA A 330 15.49 8.08 22.40
N GLU A 331 14.93 8.30 21.23
CA GLU A 331 14.12 7.30 20.55
C GLU A 331 14.29 7.42 19.04
N LEU A 332 14.38 6.26 18.36
CA LEU A 332 14.42 6.17 16.91
C LEU A 332 13.53 5.01 16.45
N VAL A 333 12.67 5.27 15.48
CA VAL A 333 11.94 4.22 14.75
C VAL A 333 12.21 4.40 13.26
N GLU A 334 12.87 3.41 12.68
CA GLU A 334 13.19 3.36 11.26
C GLU A 334 12.78 2.05 10.62
N GLU A 335 12.37 2.13 9.37
CA GLU A 335 12.03 1.00 8.53
C GLU A 335 12.86 1.03 7.25
N THR A 336 13.48 -0.09 6.90
CA THR A 336 14.15 -0.24 5.60
C THR A 336 13.15 -0.07 4.46
N GLN A 337 13.62 0.36 3.29
CA GLN A 337 12.76 0.49 2.12
C GLN A 337 12.00 -0.83 1.85
N PRO A 338 10.65 -0.79 1.75
CA PRO A 338 9.86 -1.99 1.49
C PRO A 338 10.17 -2.58 0.13
N MET A 339 10.51 -3.87 0.14
CA MET A 339 10.86 -4.64 -1.05
C MET A 339 9.78 -5.68 -1.34
N PRO A 340 9.53 -6.05 -2.61
CA PRO A 340 8.59 -7.11 -2.92
C PRO A 340 9.06 -8.42 -2.27
N ALA A 341 8.12 -9.20 -1.75
CA ALA A 341 8.44 -10.52 -1.21
C ALA A 341 9.14 -11.38 -2.29
N VAL A 342 10.16 -12.15 -1.89
CA VAL A 342 11.02 -12.96 -2.79
C VAL A 342 10.21 -13.89 -3.71
N GLU A 343 9.00 -14.26 -3.29
CA GLU A 343 8.07 -15.13 -4.02
C GLU A 343 7.31 -14.44 -5.17
N GLN A 344 7.34 -13.11 -5.28
CA GLN A 344 6.67 -12.36 -6.33
C GLN A 344 7.50 -12.31 -7.63
N ARG A 345 7.85 -13.48 -8.17
CA ARG A 345 8.31 -13.59 -9.57
C ARG A 345 7.16 -13.21 -10.51
N ARG A 346 7.49 -12.66 -11.68
CA ARG A 346 6.52 -12.31 -12.73
C ARG A 346 5.55 -13.47 -12.97
N LEU A 347 4.27 -13.26 -12.64
CA LEU A 347 3.23 -14.27 -12.81
C LEU A 347 2.87 -14.36 -14.29
N ASN A 348 3.01 -15.55 -14.87
CA ASN A 348 2.51 -15.86 -16.21
C ASN A 348 1.15 -16.55 -16.12
N VAL A 349 0.41 -16.60 -17.24
CA VAL A 349 -0.91 -17.25 -17.30
C VAL A 349 -0.81 -18.72 -16.90
N ALA A 350 0.19 -19.45 -17.41
CA ALA A 350 0.41 -20.86 -17.05
C ALA A 350 0.67 -21.05 -15.54
N THR A 351 1.49 -20.18 -14.94
CA THR A 351 1.80 -20.27 -13.51
C THR A 351 0.61 -19.89 -12.64
N ALA A 352 -0.27 -19.01 -13.11
CA ALA A 352 -1.50 -18.67 -12.42
C ALA A 352 -2.45 -19.87 -12.26
N PHE A 353 -2.54 -20.74 -13.27
CA PHE A 353 -3.33 -21.97 -13.16
C PHE A 353 -2.63 -23.08 -12.36
N ALA A 354 -1.29 -23.09 -12.33
CA ALA A 354 -0.52 -24.07 -11.57
C ALA A 354 -0.54 -23.80 -10.06
N LEU A 355 -0.45 -22.54 -9.65
CA LEU A 355 -0.38 -22.15 -8.24
C LEU A 355 -1.77 -22.14 -7.61
N ALA A 356 -1.96 -22.90 -6.52
CA ALA A 356 -3.24 -23.01 -5.82
C ALA A 356 -3.81 -21.64 -5.38
N ARG A 357 -2.93 -20.70 -5.01
CA ARG A 357 -3.27 -19.32 -4.61
C ARG A 357 -3.99 -18.52 -5.71
N PHE A 358 -3.63 -18.74 -6.98
CA PHE A 358 -4.13 -17.93 -8.11
C PHE A 358 -5.12 -18.69 -9.01
N ARG A 359 -5.09 -20.03 -8.98
CA ARG A 359 -5.86 -20.90 -9.88
C ARG A 359 -7.35 -20.57 -9.94
N TRP A 360 -7.98 -20.37 -8.79
CA TRP A 360 -9.42 -20.12 -8.72
C TRP A 360 -9.81 -18.70 -9.12
N ILE A 361 -8.90 -17.73 -8.98
CA ILE A 361 -9.11 -16.37 -9.49
C ILE A 361 -9.05 -16.41 -11.03
N ALA A 362 -8.10 -17.16 -11.58
CA ALA A 362 -7.99 -17.34 -13.03
C ALA A 362 -9.23 -18.05 -13.61
N TRP A 363 -9.78 -19.05 -12.92
CA TRP A 363 -11.06 -19.67 -13.31
C TRP A 363 -12.26 -18.72 -13.23
N LEU A 364 -12.30 -17.84 -12.23
CA LEU A 364 -13.33 -16.80 -12.13
C LEU A 364 -13.26 -15.85 -13.33
N ASP A 365 -12.06 -15.45 -13.75
CA ASP A 365 -11.88 -14.60 -14.93
C ASP A 365 -12.21 -15.34 -16.23
N VAL A 366 -11.83 -16.61 -16.37
CA VAL A 366 -12.21 -17.45 -17.53
C VAL A 366 -13.73 -17.54 -17.65
N ALA A 367 -14.43 -17.78 -16.54
CA ALA A 367 -15.89 -17.78 -16.52
C ALA A 367 -16.44 -16.40 -16.94
N GLY A 368 -15.85 -15.32 -16.44
CA GLY A 368 -16.21 -13.95 -16.83
C GLY A 368 -16.07 -13.69 -18.33
N VAL A 369 -14.91 -14.01 -18.92
CA VAL A 369 -14.64 -13.83 -20.35
C VAL A 369 -15.57 -14.71 -21.20
N ALA A 370 -15.76 -15.97 -20.82
CA ALA A 370 -16.63 -16.90 -21.53
C ALA A 370 -18.08 -16.40 -21.55
N LEU A 371 -18.60 -15.91 -20.41
CA LEU A 371 -19.93 -15.33 -20.32
C LEU A 371 -20.06 -14.07 -21.19
N ILE A 372 -19.05 -13.19 -21.23
CA ILE A 372 -19.07 -11.99 -22.09
C ILE A 372 -19.00 -12.36 -23.58
N ALA A 373 -18.22 -13.38 -23.94
CA ALA A 373 -18.14 -13.87 -25.31
C ALA A 373 -19.48 -14.46 -25.77
N LEU A 374 -20.10 -15.31 -24.95
CA LEU A 374 -21.43 -15.86 -25.21
C LEU A 374 -22.50 -14.77 -25.25
N ALA A 375 -22.45 -13.81 -24.32
CA ALA A 375 -23.34 -12.65 -24.33
C ALA A 375 -23.26 -11.88 -25.65
N THR A 376 -22.04 -11.56 -26.06
CA THR A 376 -21.78 -10.81 -27.29
C THR A 376 -22.28 -11.57 -28.52
N LEU A 377 -22.03 -12.88 -28.57
CA LEU A 377 -22.54 -13.74 -29.63
C LEU A 377 -24.06 -13.73 -29.70
N TRP A 378 -24.76 -13.91 -28.56
CA TRP A 378 -26.22 -13.88 -28.51
C TRP A 378 -26.81 -12.53 -28.92
N LEU A 379 -26.17 -11.42 -28.54
CA LEU A 379 -26.60 -10.08 -28.95
C LEU A 379 -26.40 -9.86 -30.46
N VAL A 380 -25.30 -10.34 -31.04
CA VAL A 380 -25.08 -10.28 -32.49
C VAL A 380 -26.09 -11.16 -33.24
N ILE A 381 -26.34 -12.39 -32.78
CA ILE A 381 -27.36 -13.29 -33.37
C ILE A 381 -28.73 -12.61 -33.31
N PHE A 382 -29.07 -12.00 -32.18
CA PHE A 382 -30.30 -11.22 -32.04
C PHE A 382 -30.37 -10.11 -33.09
N GLY A 383 -29.32 -9.30 -33.24
CA GLY A 383 -29.28 -8.23 -34.23
C GLY A 383 -29.44 -8.72 -35.66
N VAL A 384 -28.79 -9.83 -36.03
CA VAL A 384 -28.86 -10.42 -37.39
C VAL A 384 -30.23 -11.02 -37.69
N ARG A 385 -30.84 -11.68 -36.69
CA ARG A 385 -32.15 -12.34 -36.82
C ARG A 385 -33.34 -11.40 -36.67
N LEU A 386 -33.10 -10.16 -36.23
CA LEU A 386 -34.14 -9.17 -36.07
C LEU A 386 -34.67 -8.76 -37.45
N ASP A 387 -35.78 -9.38 -37.86
CA ASP A 387 -36.51 -8.98 -39.07
C ASP A 387 -37.32 -7.70 -38.76
N PRO A 388 -37.10 -6.60 -39.49
CA PRO A 388 -37.86 -5.37 -39.30
C PRO A 388 -39.34 -5.51 -39.70
N THR A 389 -39.69 -6.46 -40.55
CA THR A 389 -41.08 -6.62 -41.02
C THR A 389 -41.94 -7.46 -40.08
N ILE A 390 -41.32 -8.40 -39.35
CA ILE A 390 -42.01 -9.33 -38.44
C ILE A 390 -41.26 -9.33 -37.11
N ILE A 391 -41.82 -8.67 -36.11
CA ILE A 391 -41.27 -8.69 -34.75
C ILE A 391 -41.61 -10.05 -34.13
N GLU A 392 -40.68 -10.99 -34.14
CA GLU A 392 -40.83 -12.28 -33.46
C GLU A 392 -40.50 -12.13 -31.96
N PRO A 393 -41.49 -12.31 -31.05
CA PRO A 393 -41.28 -12.14 -29.61
C PRO A 393 -40.14 -12.97 -29.01
N ARG A 394 -39.95 -14.18 -29.55
CA ARG A 394 -38.94 -15.13 -29.08
C ARG A 394 -37.53 -14.59 -29.24
N LEU A 395 -37.27 -13.68 -30.18
CA LEU A 395 -35.94 -13.09 -30.37
C LEU A 395 -35.51 -12.23 -29.17
N PHE A 396 -36.45 -11.56 -28.49
CA PHE A 396 -36.13 -10.76 -27.30
C PHE A 396 -35.59 -11.59 -26.15
N SER A 397 -35.91 -12.89 -26.11
CA SER A 397 -35.32 -13.82 -25.14
C SER A 397 -33.80 -13.95 -25.29
N LEU A 398 -33.29 -13.86 -26.53
CA LEU A 398 -31.86 -13.88 -26.84
C LEU A 398 -31.18 -12.59 -26.39
N MET A 399 -31.83 -11.45 -26.61
CA MET A 399 -31.33 -10.15 -26.15
C MET A 399 -31.19 -10.13 -24.62
N THR A 400 -32.24 -10.56 -23.90
CA THR A 400 -32.25 -10.52 -22.44
C THR A 400 -31.29 -11.54 -21.83
N LEU A 401 -31.15 -12.73 -22.43
CA LEU A 401 -30.12 -13.70 -22.06
C LEU A 401 -28.71 -13.12 -22.29
N GLY A 402 -28.47 -12.48 -23.44
CA GLY A 402 -27.21 -11.81 -23.73
C GLY A 402 -26.88 -10.74 -22.70
N LEU A 403 -27.84 -9.88 -22.34
CA LEU A 403 -27.67 -8.86 -21.32
C LEU A 403 -27.39 -9.46 -19.93
N ALA A 404 -28.07 -10.55 -19.55
CA ALA A 404 -27.83 -11.25 -18.29
C ALA A 404 -26.42 -11.86 -18.22
N MET A 405 -25.96 -12.49 -19.30
CA MET A 405 -24.61 -13.03 -19.38
C MET A 405 -23.55 -11.92 -19.35
N LEU A 406 -23.83 -10.76 -19.96
CA LEU A 406 -22.93 -9.61 -19.97
C LEU A 406 -22.75 -9.01 -18.57
N THR A 407 -23.85 -8.86 -17.81
CA THR A 407 -23.82 -8.34 -16.44
C THR A 407 -23.10 -9.32 -15.51
N LEU A 408 -23.40 -10.61 -15.61
CA LEU A 408 -22.76 -11.65 -14.81
C LEU A 408 -21.26 -11.79 -15.11
N GLY A 409 -20.87 -11.79 -16.38
CA GLY A 409 -19.47 -11.87 -16.78
C GLY A 409 -18.68 -10.65 -16.30
N SER A 410 -19.30 -9.46 -16.36
CA SER A 410 -18.73 -8.23 -15.80
C SER A 410 -18.57 -8.30 -14.27
N TYR A 411 -19.53 -8.89 -13.57
CA TYR A 411 -19.43 -9.12 -12.13
C TYR A 411 -18.24 -10.03 -11.78
N CYS A 412 -18.04 -11.13 -12.52
CA CYS A 412 -16.92 -12.06 -12.30
C CYS A 412 -15.54 -11.38 -12.41
N LEU A 413 -15.31 -10.64 -13.50
CA LEU A 413 -14.04 -9.93 -13.73
C LEU A 413 -13.77 -8.82 -12.70
N ASN A 414 -14.84 -8.21 -12.16
CA ASN A 414 -14.70 -7.19 -11.12
C ASN A 414 -14.47 -7.80 -9.74
N ALA A 415 -15.07 -8.95 -9.44
CA ALA A 415 -14.82 -9.69 -8.20
C ALA A 415 -13.37 -10.22 -8.13
N GLY A 416 -12.84 -10.75 -9.24
CA GLY A 416 -11.45 -11.23 -9.33
C GLY A 416 -10.40 -10.12 -9.20
N ARG A 417 -10.69 -8.92 -9.72
CA ARG A 417 -9.78 -7.76 -9.73
C ARG A 417 -9.06 -7.51 -8.42
N VAL A 418 -9.82 -7.42 -7.33
CA VAL A 418 -9.28 -6.99 -6.03
C VAL A 418 -8.23 -8.00 -5.55
N LEU A 419 -8.49 -9.27 -5.80
CA LEU A 419 -7.60 -10.37 -5.47
C LEU A 419 -6.32 -10.37 -6.34
N TRP A 420 -6.41 -9.89 -7.59
CA TRP A 420 -5.24 -9.67 -8.48
C TRP A 420 -4.41 -8.44 -8.10
N GLN A 421 -5.03 -7.41 -7.54
CA GLN A 421 -4.35 -6.15 -7.20
C GLN A 421 -3.57 -6.19 -5.87
N ARG A 422 -3.43 -7.37 -5.25
CA ARG A 422 -2.68 -7.59 -4.02
C ARG A 422 -1.18 -7.59 -4.28
N PHE A 423 -0.44 -6.72 -3.60
CA PHE A 423 1.02 -6.72 -3.58
C PHE A 423 1.51 -6.92 -2.16
N ASP A 424 2.43 -7.87 -1.97
CA ASP A 424 3.02 -8.19 -0.69
C ASP A 424 4.47 -7.67 -0.67
N PHE A 425 4.83 -6.96 0.40
CA PHE A 425 6.15 -6.42 0.64
C PHE A 425 6.71 -6.92 1.96
N THR A 426 8.02 -7.05 2.00
CA THR A 426 8.82 -7.33 3.18
C THR A 426 9.74 -6.15 3.44
N SER A 427 9.75 -5.66 4.68
CA SER A 427 10.67 -4.64 5.17
C SER A 427 11.14 -4.99 6.57
N ARG A 428 12.23 -4.39 7.05
CA ARG A 428 12.69 -4.52 8.42
C ARG A 428 12.45 -3.23 9.16
N ILE A 429 11.81 -3.31 10.33
CA ILE A 429 11.63 -2.20 11.25
C ILE A 429 12.54 -2.37 12.46
N VAL A 430 13.15 -1.27 12.87
CA VAL A 430 14.03 -1.16 14.02
C VAL A 430 13.49 -0.04 14.89
N TRP A 431 13.27 -0.36 16.16
CA TRP A 431 12.90 0.61 17.18
C TRP A 431 13.98 0.59 18.26
N ILE A 432 14.55 1.74 18.55
CA ILE A 432 15.59 1.89 19.56
C ILE A 432 15.16 2.94 20.56
N GLU A 433 15.26 2.59 21.84
CA GLU A 433 14.98 3.47 22.95
C GLU A 433 16.18 3.51 23.89
N MET A 434 16.52 4.73 24.30
CA MET A 434 17.59 5.02 25.24
C MET A 434 17.03 5.88 26.36
N GLN A 435 17.13 5.41 27.59
CA GLN A 435 16.69 6.17 28.76
C GLN A 435 17.72 6.04 29.86
N GLY A 436 18.14 7.16 30.44
CA GLY A 436 19.15 7.17 31.48
C GLY A 436 19.26 8.51 32.18
N ASN A 437 20.12 8.53 33.19
CA ASN A 437 20.50 9.75 33.89
C ASN A 437 21.92 10.14 33.50
N TYR A 438 22.20 11.44 33.50
CA TYR A 438 23.51 11.99 33.23
C TYR A 438 23.93 12.97 34.32
N GLN A 439 25.24 13.08 34.51
CA GLN A 439 25.90 14.11 35.29
C GLN A 439 26.92 14.81 34.39
N ALA A 440 26.78 16.11 34.22
CA ALA A 440 27.74 16.94 33.51
C ALA A 440 28.77 17.48 34.50
N ALA A 441 30.01 17.03 34.37
CA ALA A 441 31.16 17.58 35.08
C ALA A 441 31.92 18.54 34.14
N ARG A 442 32.39 19.66 34.67
CA ARG A 442 33.36 20.51 33.97
C ARG A 442 34.75 20.07 34.42
N MET A 443 35.58 19.65 33.47
CA MET A 443 36.99 19.39 33.71
C MET A 443 37.81 20.51 33.08
N ASP A 444 38.51 21.24 33.92
CA ASP A 444 39.50 22.24 33.50
C ASP A 444 40.84 21.54 33.31
N PHE A 445 41.38 21.61 32.10
CA PHE A 445 42.73 21.11 31.78
C PHE A 445 43.71 22.29 31.74
N GLY A 446 44.73 22.23 32.61
CA GLY A 446 45.81 23.22 32.71
C GLY A 446 46.32 23.37 34.14
N ASN A 447 47.57 23.82 34.33
CA ASN A 447 48.05 24.15 35.67
C ASN A 447 47.41 25.48 36.08
N THR A 448 46.50 25.46 37.06
CA THR A 448 45.66 26.61 37.48
C THR A 448 46.49 27.85 37.85
N PHE A 449 47.77 27.67 38.13
CA PHE A 449 48.69 28.72 38.56
C PHE A 449 49.62 29.28 37.47
N THR A 450 49.83 28.63 36.32
CA THR A 450 50.88 29.04 35.37
C THR A 450 50.48 29.10 33.89
N ASP A 451 49.33 28.54 33.49
CA ASP A 451 48.91 28.53 32.08
C ASP A 451 48.03 29.72 31.68
N ARG A 452 48.36 30.32 30.51
CA ARG A 452 47.54 31.35 29.84
C ARG A 452 46.40 30.77 28.98
N VAL A 453 46.42 29.47 28.67
CA VAL A 453 45.39 28.79 27.88
C VAL A 453 44.63 27.83 28.78
N LYS A 454 43.39 28.17 29.12
CA LYS A 454 42.47 27.28 29.84
C LYS A 454 41.65 26.52 28.81
N THR A 455 41.77 25.20 28.80
CA THR A 455 40.88 24.35 28.01
C THR A 455 39.83 23.76 28.94
N GLU A 456 38.61 24.31 28.90
CA GLU A 456 37.46 23.76 29.62
C GLU A 456 36.80 22.70 28.73
N LYS A 457 36.69 21.46 29.23
CA LYS A 457 35.91 20.42 28.57
C LYS A 457 34.78 19.99 29.49
N GLN A 458 33.54 20.18 29.02
CA GLN A 458 32.38 19.60 29.67
C GLN A 458 32.31 18.11 29.32
N ILE A 459 32.35 17.27 30.35
CA ILE A 459 32.23 15.81 30.24
C ILE A 459 30.86 15.44 30.77
N ILE A 460 30.11 14.69 29.97
CA ILE A 460 28.83 14.12 30.38
C ILE A 460 29.11 12.67 30.74
N ASN A 461 28.90 12.33 32.01
CA ASN A 461 28.97 10.96 32.51
C ASN A 461 27.56 10.39 32.62
N ILE A 462 27.37 9.21 32.07
CA ILE A 462 26.14 8.41 32.18
C ILE A 462 26.51 7.17 32.97
N GLU A 463 26.15 7.15 34.25
CA GLU A 463 26.43 6.03 35.16
C GLU A 463 25.63 4.78 34.79
N THR A 464 24.37 4.94 34.39
CA THR A 464 23.53 3.84 33.93
C THR A 464 22.45 4.35 32.97
N MET A 465 22.45 3.83 31.76
CA MET A 465 21.40 3.99 30.76
C MET A 465 20.86 2.62 30.36
N THR A 466 19.56 2.53 30.16
CA THR A 466 18.93 1.38 29.52
C THR A 466 18.88 1.60 28.01
N LEU A 467 19.50 0.71 27.25
CA LEU A 467 19.36 0.61 25.81
C LEU A 467 18.41 -0.55 25.48
N ARG A 468 17.32 -0.27 24.77
CA ARG A 468 16.40 -1.27 24.25
C ARG A 468 16.42 -1.20 22.74
N VAL A 469 16.64 -2.36 22.11
CA VAL A 469 16.60 -2.52 20.66
C VAL A 469 15.53 -3.54 20.35
N TRP A 470 14.52 -3.12 19.60
CA TRP A 470 13.56 -4.01 19.00
C TRP A 470 13.75 -4.09 17.50
N ALA A 471 13.66 -5.30 16.95
CA ALA A 471 13.80 -5.52 15.52
C ALA A 471 12.84 -6.61 15.02
N ALA A 472 12.22 -6.35 13.87
CA ALA A 472 11.39 -7.32 13.18
C ALA A 472 11.33 -7.08 11.67
N GLU A 473 11.06 -8.14 10.93
CA GLU A 473 10.59 -8.09 9.56
C GLU A 473 9.07 -7.90 9.54
N LEU A 474 8.61 -6.89 8.82
CA LEU A 474 7.20 -6.61 8.58
C LEU A 474 6.79 -7.19 7.23
N ASP A 475 5.75 -8.00 7.27
CA ASP A 475 5.03 -8.43 6.08
C ASP A 475 3.87 -7.46 5.89
N THR A 476 3.84 -6.75 4.77
CA THR A 476 2.86 -5.68 4.50
C THR A 476 2.22 -5.84 3.13
N VAL A 477 1.00 -5.35 2.98
CA VAL A 477 0.21 -5.49 1.75
C VAL A 477 -0.39 -4.16 1.31
N ILE A 478 -0.48 -3.96 -0.01
CA ILE A 478 -1.30 -2.89 -0.61
C ILE A 478 -2.24 -3.48 -1.67
N PHE A 479 -3.36 -2.81 -1.90
CA PHE A 479 -4.33 -3.15 -2.95
C PHE A 479 -4.39 -2.04 -4.00
N GLY A 480 -3.46 -2.09 -4.95
CA GLY A 480 -3.27 -1.06 -5.99
C GLY A 480 -2.23 0.03 -5.63
N LYS A 481 -1.87 0.83 -6.63
CA LYS A 481 -0.68 1.72 -6.63
C LYS A 481 -0.66 2.83 -5.56
N GLY A 482 -1.82 3.30 -5.12
CA GLY A 482 -1.96 4.41 -4.17
C GLY A 482 -2.69 4.04 -2.88
N ALA A 483 -2.87 2.74 -2.61
CA ALA A 483 -3.52 2.29 -1.40
C ALA A 483 -2.59 2.41 -0.20
N THR A 484 -3.17 2.61 0.99
CA THR A 484 -2.43 2.56 2.24
C THR A 484 -1.90 1.16 2.49
N ARG A 485 -0.72 1.10 3.10
CA ARG A 485 -0.05 -0.16 3.42
C ARG A 485 -0.55 -0.70 4.74
N ILE A 486 -0.84 -2.00 4.75
CA ILE A 486 -1.43 -2.68 5.90
C ILE A 486 -0.44 -3.74 6.37
N VAL A 487 -0.12 -3.76 7.66
CA VAL A 487 0.71 -4.81 8.26
C VAL A 487 -0.11 -6.10 8.36
N THR A 488 0.43 -7.18 7.80
CA THR A 488 -0.16 -8.51 7.83
C THR A 488 0.60 -9.48 8.72
N GLY A 489 1.88 -9.23 9.00
CA GLY A 489 2.71 -10.08 9.84
C GLY A 489 3.92 -9.34 10.40
N LEU A 490 4.45 -9.84 11.52
CA LEU A 490 5.60 -9.31 12.24
C LEU A 490 6.49 -10.48 12.68
N ARG A 491 7.69 -10.57 12.11
CA ARG A 491 8.65 -11.66 12.36
C ARG A 491 9.92 -11.11 13.02
N GLY A 492 10.10 -11.39 14.31
CA GLY A 492 11.23 -10.87 15.08
C GLY A 492 12.59 -11.32 14.53
N THR A 493 13.57 -10.42 14.53
CA THR A 493 14.93 -10.65 14.04
C THR A 493 15.96 -10.55 15.18
N PRO A 494 16.08 -11.59 16.02
CA PRO A 494 16.92 -11.53 17.23
C PRO A 494 18.42 -11.37 16.92
N ASP A 495 18.89 -11.91 15.81
CA ASP A 495 20.29 -11.77 15.40
C ASP A 495 20.63 -10.32 15.05
N PHE A 496 19.70 -9.61 14.40
CA PHE A 496 19.86 -8.20 14.09
C PHE A 496 19.82 -7.34 15.36
N ALA A 497 18.85 -7.59 16.24
CA ALA A 497 18.75 -6.88 17.52
C ALA A 497 20.04 -7.04 18.35
N ARG A 498 20.53 -8.28 18.51
CA ARG A 498 21.77 -8.57 19.24
C ARG A 498 23.00 -7.92 18.62
N ARG A 499 23.13 -7.97 17.28
CA ARG A 499 24.24 -7.33 16.57
C ARG A 499 24.23 -5.83 16.77
N MET A 500 23.08 -5.18 16.64
CA MET A 500 22.92 -3.74 16.83
C MET A 500 23.21 -3.33 18.29
N THR A 501 22.66 -4.07 19.26
CA THR A 501 22.94 -3.83 20.69
C THR A 501 24.43 -4.02 21.01
N GLY A 502 25.06 -5.06 20.46
CA GLY A 502 26.50 -5.30 20.60
C GLY A 502 27.32 -4.13 20.08
N HIS A 503 27.10 -3.73 18.81
CA HIS A 503 27.81 -2.60 18.18
C HIS A 503 27.69 -1.30 18.98
N LEU A 504 26.48 -0.95 19.42
CA LEU A 504 26.27 0.27 20.21
C LEU A 504 26.91 0.19 21.60
N THR A 505 26.97 -0.99 22.19
CA THR A 505 27.62 -1.21 23.49
C THR A 505 29.13 -1.10 23.36
N ASP A 506 29.71 -1.70 22.32
CA ASP A 506 31.14 -1.63 22.03
C ASP A 506 31.56 -0.18 21.74
N PHE A 507 30.80 0.54 20.91
CA PHE A 507 31.03 1.97 20.65
C PHE A 507 30.93 2.81 21.92
N ALA A 508 29.93 2.58 22.77
CA ALA A 508 29.80 3.29 24.05
C ALA A 508 31.01 3.02 24.99
N GLY A 509 31.52 1.78 24.99
CA GLY A 509 32.72 1.38 25.71
C GLY A 509 33.98 2.08 25.20
N GLU A 510 34.15 2.18 23.87
CA GLU A 510 35.30 2.85 23.26
C GLU A 510 35.31 4.36 23.51
N GLN A 511 34.13 5.00 23.55
CA GLN A 511 34.01 6.44 23.83
C GLN A 511 34.22 6.79 25.32
N SER A 512 34.41 5.80 26.20
CA SER A 512 34.71 6.00 27.62
C SER A 512 36.16 6.47 27.86
N VAL A 513 36.52 7.65 27.36
CA VAL A 513 37.85 8.22 27.62
C VAL A 513 37.85 8.99 28.95
N PHE A 514 38.86 8.66 29.78
CA PHE A 514 39.32 9.28 31.06
C PHE A 514 39.01 8.56 32.37
N VAL A 515 39.60 7.38 32.59
CA VAL A 515 40.11 6.99 33.92
C VAL A 515 41.53 6.37 33.89
N ALA A 516 42.02 5.82 32.76
CA ALA A 516 43.42 5.41 32.63
C ALA A 516 43.91 5.42 31.17
N PRO A 517 45.05 6.05 30.83
CA PRO A 517 45.59 6.04 29.47
C PRO A 517 46.19 4.66 29.15
N THR A 518 45.62 3.95 28.17
CA THR A 518 46.12 2.63 27.74
C THR A 518 46.58 2.59 26.28
N SER A 519 46.31 3.63 25.48
CA SER A 519 46.74 3.69 24.06
C SER A 519 47.99 4.56 23.86
N GLN A 520 48.88 4.14 22.95
CA GLN A 520 50.10 4.90 22.60
C GLN A 520 49.79 6.25 21.91
N ALA A 521 48.65 6.36 21.22
CA ALA A 521 48.22 7.60 20.58
C ALA A 521 47.83 8.68 21.61
N ASP A 522 47.27 8.26 22.76
CA ASP A 522 46.90 9.17 23.84
C ASP A 522 48.12 9.72 24.58
N LEU A 523 49.16 8.88 24.77
CA LEU A 523 50.45 9.31 25.30
C LEU A 523 51.13 10.36 24.40
N GLN A 524 50.99 10.22 23.08
CA GLN A 524 51.52 11.20 22.13
C GLN A 524 50.76 12.53 22.19
N LYS A 525 49.43 12.50 22.28
CA LYS A 525 48.63 13.73 22.43
C LYS A 525 48.90 14.46 23.74
N SER A 526 49.05 13.74 24.85
CA SER A 526 49.43 14.34 26.14
C SER A 526 50.84 14.92 26.11
N ALA A 527 51.79 14.25 25.42
CA ALA A 527 53.15 14.74 25.24
C ALA A 527 53.21 16.02 24.39
N VAL A 528 52.39 16.10 23.32
CA VAL A 528 52.28 17.28 22.46
C VAL A 528 51.65 18.46 23.21
N LEU A 529 50.57 18.23 23.97
CA LEU A 529 49.96 19.26 24.81
C LEU A 529 50.93 19.77 25.88
N GLY A 530 51.68 18.86 26.52
CA GLY A 530 52.74 19.23 27.47
C GLY A 530 53.94 19.94 26.83
N ALA A 531 54.23 19.72 25.55
CA ALA A 531 55.27 20.44 24.81
C ALA A 531 54.82 21.87 24.44
N LEU A 532 53.56 22.03 24.02
CA LEU A 532 52.96 23.34 23.70
C LEU A 532 52.94 24.29 24.90
N ASN A 533 52.57 23.80 26.09
CA ASN A 533 52.62 24.59 27.32
C ASN A 533 54.05 25.05 27.68
N ARG A 534 55.06 24.22 27.42
CA ARG A 534 56.47 24.57 27.68
C ARG A 534 56.99 25.62 26.71
N THR A 535 56.54 25.62 25.46
CA THR A 535 56.92 26.64 24.46
C THR A 535 56.20 27.97 24.65
N GLY A 536 54.98 27.98 25.20
CA GLY A 536 54.26 29.22 25.52
C GLY A 536 54.81 30.00 26.73
N GLY A 537 55.65 29.36 27.57
CA GLY A 537 56.23 29.95 28.78
C GLY A 537 57.47 30.82 28.59
N ALA A 538 57.97 30.99 27.35
CA ALA A 538 59.21 31.72 27.05
C ALA A 538 59.00 32.98 26.21
N ALA A 539 57.95 33.76 26.47
CA ALA A 539 57.79 35.10 25.91
C ALA A 539 58.04 36.16 27.00
N PRO A 540 59.07 37.02 26.89
CA PRO A 540 59.34 38.05 27.87
C PRO A 540 58.26 39.14 27.86
N GLU A 541 58.00 39.69 29.05
CA GLU A 541 57.14 40.85 29.26
C GLU A 541 57.66 42.07 28.48
N THR A 542 56.81 42.66 27.64
CA THR A 542 57.00 44.02 27.13
C THR A 542 55.75 44.85 27.41
N SER A 543 55.93 45.83 28.28
CA SER A 543 54.99 46.89 28.64
C SER A 543 54.55 47.74 27.43
N PRO A 544 53.42 48.48 27.54
CA PRO A 544 52.65 48.96 26.40
C PRO A 544 53.14 50.33 25.90
N ALA A 545 53.96 50.35 24.84
CA ALA A 545 54.25 51.57 24.07
C ALA A 545 54.89 51.22 22.71
N ALA A 546 54.11 50.68 21.77
CA ALA A 546 54.42 50.74 20.33
C ALA A 546 53.16 50.43 19.51
N VAL A 547 52.08 51.17 19.77
CA VAL A 547 51.01 51.35 18.79
C VAL A 547 51.50 52.42 17.82
N ALA A 548 52.22 52.01 16.76
CA ALA A 548 52.31 52.68 15.46
C ALA A 548 53.50 52.10 14.65
N PHE A 549 53.23 51.81 13.38
CA PHE A 549 54.17 51.43 12.30
C PHE A 549 54.68 49.98 12.25
N ALA A 550 53.85 49.09 11.66
CA ALA A 550 54.28 48.16 10.61
C ALA A 550 53.07 47.54 9.88
N ALA A 551 52.19 48.38 9.31
CA ALA A 551 51.27 47.94 8.27
C ALA A 551 52.03 47.86 6.94
N ALA A 552 52.79 46.79 6.74
CA ALA A 552 53.30 46.44 5.42
C ALA A 552 52.11 45.84 4.62
N ALA A 553 51.64 46.58 3.63
CA ALA A 553 50.56 46.15 2.75
C ALA A 553 50.93 44.85 2.04
N ASN A 554 50.11 43.81 2.22
CA ASN A 554 50.22 42.57 1.46
C ASN A 554 49.61 42.84 0.07
N VAL A 555 50.46 42.94 -0.94
CA VAL A 555 50.03 43.23 -2.31
C VAL A 555 50.50 42.11 -3.24
N CYS A 556 49.67 41.74 -4.21
CA CYS A 556 49.98 40.68 -5.16
C CYS A 556 51.23 41.00 -5.97
N PRO A 557 52.24 40.10 -6.01
CA PRO A 557 53.47 40.35 -6.74
C PRO A 557 53.25 40.45 -8.27
N SER A 558 52.14 39.91 -8.78
CA SER A 558 51.86 39.90 -10.22
C SER A 558 51.01 41.07 -10.71
N CYS A 559 50.13 41.64 -9.87
CA CYS A 559 49.14 42.62 -10.33
C CYS A 559 48.85 43.76 -9.34
N SER A 560 49.61 43.83 -8.24
CA SER A 560 49.55 44.91 -7.27
C SER A 560 48.16 45.13 -6.61
N THR A 561 47.29 44.12 -6.62
CA THR A 561 46.02 44.13 -5.87
C THR A 561 46.27 43.78 -4.41
N SER A 562 45.59 44.47 -3.47
CA SER A 562 45.68 44.15 -2.03
C SER A 562 45.16 42.75 -1.74
N ILE A 563 45.86 42.02 -0.88
CA ILE A 563 45.58 40.63 -0.51
C ILE A 563 45.45 40.53 1.00
N ASP A 564 44.45 39.80 1.49
CA ASP A 564 44.35 39.43 2.90
C ASP A 564 45.19 38.18 3.22
N ARG A 565 45.77 38.10 4.42
CA ARG A 565 46.68 36.99 4.82
C ARG A 565 46.06 35.59 4.73
N SER A 566 44.73 35.48 4.63
CA SER A 566 44.00 34.22 4.46
C SER A 566 43.83 33.78 3.00
N ASP A 567 44.18 34.62 2.03
CA ASP A 567 43.93 34.34 0.61
C ASP A 567 44.98 33.40 0.03
N ARG A 568 44.54 32.23 -0.45
CA ARG A 568 45.40 31.27 -1.16
C ARG A 568 45.66 31.66 -2.62
N PHE A 569 44.82 32.53 -3.17
CA PHE A 569 44.89 33.01 -4.55
C PHE A 569 44.53 34.49 -4.59
N CYS A 570 45.19 35.26 -5.46
CA CYS A 570 44.88 36.68 -5.62
C CYS A 570 43.51 36.85 -6.33
N GLY A 571 42.58 37.58 -5.71
CA GLY A 571 41.25 37.84 -6.29
C GLY A 571 41.25 38.63 -7.60
N GLY A 572 42.32 39.36 -7.93
CA GLY A 572 42.44 40.15 -9.16
C GLY A 572 42.94 39.37 -10.39
N CYS A 573 43.89 38.45 -10.21
CA CYS A 573 44.53 37.74 -11.33
C CYS A 573 44.56 36.21 -11.19
N GLY A 574 44.09 35.65 -10.07
CA GLY A 574 44.05 34.21 -9.82
C GLY A 574 45.39 33.56 -9.48
N THR A 575 46.49 34.32 -9.42
CA THR A 575 47.82 33.79 -9.10
C THR A 575 47.85 33.20 -7.68
N ALA A 576 48.37 31.98 -7.55
CA ALA A 576 48.53 31.31 -6.26
C ALA A 576 49.54 32.03 -5.37
N LEU A 577 49.14 32.32 -4.14
CA LEU A 577 49.95 33.04 -3.16
C LEU A 577 50.54 32.00 -2.21
N GLN A 578 51.87 31.97 -2.07
CA GLN A 578 52.52 31.01 -1.20
C GLN A 578 52.13 31.29 0.26
N PRO A 579 51.66 30.29 1.03
CA PRO A 579 51.35 30.48 2.44
C PRO A 579 52.65 30.72 3.21
N ALA A 580 52.68 31.79 4.01
CA ALA A 580 53.78 32.12 4.92
C ALA A 580 53.83 31.18 6.12
#